data_AF-A0A6I1HPJ8-F1
#
_entry.id   AF-A0A6I1HPJ8-F1
#
_cell.length_a   1.000
_cell.length_b   1.000
_cell.length_c   1.000
_cell.angle_alpha   90.00
_cell.angle_beta   90.00
_cell.angle_gamma   90.00
#
_symmetry.space_group_name_H-M   'P 1'
#
loop_
_entity.id
_entity.type
_entity.pdbx_description
1 polymer ?
#
loop_
_entity_poly.entity_id
_entity_poly.type
_entity_poly.pdbx_seq_one_letter_code
_entity_poly.pdbx_strand_id
1 'polypeptide(L)'
;MRHLLSATLLVFPLLVNAQDPADATKAQPATKLESFSARTGIVIVKGYSTIGVVNGLGRVSIDVREFRDASNPKSAQYGVSFEVKESGRLERENTSFIDEDEIDSLIRGLDYISKIERNVTTLGNFEAQYKTKGDLSMTVFSGSGGEISLAVSSGRIGKASAYLKLADAEKIRTFLSEAKSVISKAKAAGK
;
A
#
# COMPACT_ATOMS: atom_id res chain seq x y z
N MET A 1 -5.30 82.14 -19.12
CA MET A 1 -5.90 80.97 -19.79
C MET A 1 -5.08 79.75 -19.40
N ARG A 2 -5.76 78.71 -18.86
CA ARG A 2 -5.47 77.24 -18.83
C ARG A 2 -3.98 76.83 -18.83
N HIS A 3 -3.48 76.05 -17.89
CA HIS A 3 -3.82 74.63 -17.71
C HIS A 3 -3.57 74.15 -16.27
N LEU A 4 -4.56 73.44 -15.70
CA LEU A 4 -4.41 72.61 -14.51
C LEU A 4 -3.56 71.38 -14.86
N LEU A 5 -2.53 71.09 -14.07
CA LEU A 5 -1.91 69.76 -14.01
C LEU A 5 -2.59 68.96 -12.89
N SER A 6 -3.47 68.02 -13.28
CA SER A 6 -4.00 67.00 -12.38
C SER A 6 -3.02 65.83 -12.34
N ALA A 7 -2.35 65.63 -11.20
CA ALA A 7 -1.59 64.41 -10.92
C ALA A 7 -2.54 63.34 -10.37
N THR A 8 -2.92 62.38 -11.20
CA THR A 8 -3.74 61.23 -10.78
C THR A 8 -2.82 60.15 -10.21
N LEU A 9 -2.86 59.96 -8.90
CA LEU A 9 -2.18 58.87 -8.21
C LEU A 9 -2.98 57.58 -8.44
N LEU A 10 -2.44 56.67 -9.25
CA LEU A 10 -3.07 55.39 -9.56
C LEU A 10 -2.58 54.33 -8.56
N VAL A 11 -3.40 54.06 -7.53
CA VAL A 11 -3.16 52.98 -6.57
C VAL A 11 -3.63 51.68 -7.20
N PHE A 12 -2.69 50.83 -7.62
CA PHE A 12 -2.96 49.45 -8.02
C PHE A 12 -3.13 48.58 -6.76
N PRO A 13 -4.29 47.95 -6.52
CA PRO A 13 -4.37 46.92 -5.50
C PRO A 13 -3.62 45.68 -6.00
N LEU A 14 -2.55 45.31 -5.30
CA LEU A 14 -1.94 43.99 -5.41
C LEU A 14 -2.99 42.97 -4.94
N LEU A 15 -3.63 42.31 -5.89
CA LEU A 15 -4.38 41.09 -5.62
C LEU A 15 -3.38 40.02 -5.20
N VAL A 16 -3.17 39.90 -3.89
CA VAL A 16 -2.53 38.74 -3.29
C VAL A 16 -3.47 37.56 -3.55
N ASN A 17 -3.17 36.76 -4.57
CA ASN A 17 -3.69 35.40 -4.65
C ASN A 17 -3.04 34.62 -3.51
N ALA A 18 -3.68 34.61 -2.35
CA ALA A 18 -3.48 33.55 -1.37
C ALA A 18 -3.96 32.26 -2.06
N GLN A 19 -3.05 31.56 -2.72
CA GLN A 19 -3.27 30.16 -3.05
C GLN A 19 -3.33 29.44 -1.71
N ASP A 20 -4.55 29.20 -1.20
CA ASP A 20 -4.74 28.17 -0.21
C ASP A 20 -4.06 26.91 -0.76
N PRO A 21 -3.03 26.37 -0.08
CA PRO A 21 -2.46 25.10 -0.52
C PRO A 21 -3.62 24.13 -0.51
N ALA A 22 -4.01 23.66 -1.71
CA ALA A 22 -5.08 22.70 -1.90
C ALA A 22 -4.93 21.65 -0.80
N ASP A 23 -5.89 21.65 0.11
CA ASP A 23 -5.95 20.72 1.22
C ASP A 23 -5.76 19.35 0.59
N ALA A 24 -4.60 18.73 0.84
CA ALA A 24 -4.27 17.43 0.30
C ALA A 24 -5.30 16.50 0.93
N THR A 25 -6.45 16.35 0.27
CA THR A 25 -7.66 15.74 0.80
C THR A 25 -7.21 14.45 1.45
N LYS A 26 -7.22 14.43 2.79
CA LYS A 26 -6.75 13.26 3.55
C LYS A 26 -7.48 12.08 2.98
N ALA A 27 -6.75 11.21 2.28
CA ALA A 27 -7.35 10.09 1.59
C ALA A 27 -8.14 9.29 2.64
N GLN A 28 -9.41 9.01 2.34
CA GLN A 28 -10.21 8.22 3.27
C GLN A 28 -9.52 6.86 3.46
N PRO A 29 -9.42 6.35 4.71
CA PRO A 29 -8.85 5.04 4.96
C PRO A 29 -9.54 3.97 4.11
N ALA A 30 -8.77 3.17 3.37
CA ALA A 30 -9.32 2.17 2.47
C ALA A 30 -9.58 0.83 3.17
N THR A 31 -8.88 0.58 4.27
CA THR A 31 -8.97 -0.64 5.09
C THR A 31 -9.46 -0.36 6.50
N LYS A 32 -9.98 -1.39 7.18
CA LYS A 32 -10.37 -1.33 8.59
C LYS A 32 -9.16 -1.05 9.48
N LEU A 33 -7.99 -1.61 9.16
CA LEU A 33 -6.74 -1.35 9.91
C LEU A 33 -6.31 0.12 9.82
N GLU A 34 -6.38 0.72 8.63
CA GLU A 34 -6.10 2.16 8.46
C GLU A 34 -7.15 3.01 9.17
N SER A 35 -8.44 2.66 9.01
CA SER A 35 -9.55 3.36 9.67
C SER A 35 -9.39 3.34 11.19
N PHE A 36 -8.99 2.19 11.75
CA PHE A 36 -8.72 2.05 13.17
C PHE A 36 -7.52 2.91 13.59
N SER A 37 -6.43 2.87 12.83
CA SER A 37 -5.22 3.67 13.09
C SER A 37 -5.44 5.17 13.03
N ALA A 38 -6.42 5.63 12.25
CA ALA A 38 -6.75 7.04 12.10
C ALA A 38 -7.61 7.60 13.27
N ARG A 39 -8.09 6.75 14.19
CA ARG A 39 -8.88 7.20 15.34
C ARG A 39 -8.04 8.05 16.28
N THR A 40 -8.63 9.15 16.75
CA THR A 40 -8.01 10.09 17.70
C THR A 40 -8.68 10.02 19.06
N GLY A 41 -7.97 10.43 20.12
CA GLY A 41 -8.52 10.47 21.49
C GLY A 41 -8.61 9.10 22.18
N ILE A 42 -8.04 8.06 21.58
CA ILE A 42 -7.91 6.71 22.17
C ILE A 42 -6.45 6.27 22.15
N VAL A 43 -6.09 5.34 23.04
CA VAL A 43 -4.79 4.66 23.00
C VAL A 43 -4.93 3.40 22.14
N ILE A 44 -4.23 3.37 21.00
CA ILE A 44 -4.23 2.22 20.08
C ILE A 44 -3.01 1.36 20.38
N VAL A 45 -3.23 0.11 20.78
CA VAL A 45 -2.19 -0.91 20.90
C VAL A 45 -2.03 -1.60 19.55
N LYS A 46 -0.82 -1.56 18.98
CA LYS A 46 -0.47 -2.19 17.70
C LYS A 46 0.44 -3.40 17.92
N GLY A 47 -0.15 -4.59 17.97
CA GLY A 47 0.57 -5.85 17.94
C GLY A 47 1.02 -6.20 16.52
N TYR A 48 2.19 -6.83 16.40
CA TYR A 48 2.66 -7.34 15.12
C TYR A 48 3.60 -8.54 15.31
N SER A 49 3.72 -9.36 14.27
CA SER A 49 4.68 -10.44 14.19
C SER A 49 5.04 -10.68 12.72
N THR A 50 6.34 -10.66 12.41
CA THR A 50 6.82 -10.95 11.05
C THR A 50 6.64 -12.42 10.76
N ILE A 51 5.90 -12.72 9.68
CA ILE A 51 5.67 -14.08 9.20
C ILE A 51 6.71 -14.46 8.15
N GLY A 52 7.17 -13.50 7.37
CA GLY A 52 8.13 -13.79 6.32
C GLY A 52 8.70 -12.58 5.63
N VAL A 53 9.82 -12.82 4.97
CA VAL A 53 10.53 -11.84 4.16
C VAL A 53 10.88 -12.49 2.83
N VAL A 54 10.64 -11.76 1.74
CA VAL A 54 11.07 -12.15 0.41
C VAL A 54 12.02 -11.10 -0.13
N ASN A 55 13.21 -11.55 -0.54
CA ASN A 55 14.27 -10.69 -1.07
C ASN A 55 14.40 -10.88 -2.59
N GLY A 56 14.62 -9.78 -3.31
CA GLY A 56 14.93 -9.74 -4.72
C GLY A 56 15.65 -8.44 -5.06
N LEU A 57 15.27 -7.78 -6.14
CA LEU A 57 15.63 -6.38 -6.37
C LEU A 57 14.67 -5.51 -5.53
N GLY A 58 15.04 -5.36 -4.25
CA GLY A 58 14.18 -4.83 -3.19
C GLY A 58 13.80 -5.93 -2.18
N ARG A 59 12.94 -5.58 -1.23
CA ARG A 59 12.50 -6.46 -0.15
C ARG A 59 11.01 -6.30 0.11
N VAL A 60 10.33 -7.41 0.36
CA VAL A 60 8.95 -7.45 0.84
C VAL A 60 8.95 -8.11 2.21
N SER A 61 8.51 -7.39 3.24
CA SER A 61 8.27 -7.92 4.59
C SER A 61 6.78 -8.07 4.84
N ILE A 62 6.38 -9.20 5.41
CA ILE A 62 4.97 -9.51 5.68
C ILE A 62 4.82 -9.74 7.18
N ASP A 63 4.01 -8.89 7.81
CA ASP A 63 3.68 -9.00 9.22
C ASP A 63 2.19 -9.29 9.40
N VAL A 64 1.86 -10.13 10.36
CA VAL A 64 0.51 -10.15 10.96
C VAL A 64 0.36 -8.89 11.81
N ARG A 65 -0.82 -8.27 11.74
CA ARG A 65 -1.16 -7.07 12.48
C ARG A 65 -2.38 -7.29 13.36
N GLU A 66 -2.34 -6.70 14.55
CA GLU A 66 -3.47 -6.55 15.44
C GLU A 66 -3.52 -5.11 15.96
N PHE A 67 -4.63 -4.41 15.74
CA PHE A 67 -4.88 -3.10 16.33
C PHE A 67 -6.06 -3.16 17.29
N ARG A 68 -5.90 -2.71 18.54
CA ARG A 68 -6.97 -2.70 19.53
C ARG A 68 -6.95 -1.42 20.37
N ASP A 69 -8.11 -1.04 20.89
CA ASP A 69 -8.24 0.05 21.86
C ASP A 69 -7.79 -0.47 23.24
N ALA A 70 -6.86 0.24 23.89
CA ALA A 70 -6.39 -0.11 25.22
C ALA A 70 -7.52 -0.11 26.27
N SER A 71 -8.55 0.72 26.08
CA SER A 71 -9.73 0.80 26.96
C SER A 71 -10.80 -0.25 26.64
N ASN A 72 -10.77 -0.85 25.45
CA ASN A 72 -11.71 -1.89 25.02
C ASN A 72 -10.99 -3.00 24.25
N PRO A 73 -10.47 -4.02 24.96
CA PRO A 73 -9.75 -5.14 24.34
C PRO A 73 -10.57 -5.93 23.31
N LYS A 74 -11.90 -5.87 23.35
CA LYS A 74 -12.80 -6.58 22.42
C LYS A 74 -12.90 -5.89 21.04
N SER A 75 -12.33 -4.70 20.88
CA SER A 75 -12.40 -3.90 19.64
C SER A 75 -11.34 -4.25 18.58
N ALA A 76 -10.60 -5.35 18.78
CA ALA A 76 -9.45 -5.71 17.97
C ALA A 76 -9.78 -5.88 16.46
N GLN A 77 -8.93 -5.32 15.62
CA GLN A 77 -8.89 -5.51 14.17
C GLN A 77 -7.64 -6.29 13.80
N TYR A 78 -7.78 -7.22 12.85
CA TYR A 78 -6.71 -8.09 12.40
C TYR A 78 -6.50 -7.98 10.90
N GLY A 79 -5.28 -8.30 10.46
CA GLY A 79 -4.93 -8.39 9.05
C GLY A 79 -3.44 -8.60 8.88
N VAL A 80 -2.92 -8.21 7.72
CA VAL A 80 -1.48 -8.25 7.44
C VAL A 80 -1.00 -6.92 6.88
N SER A 81 0.27 -6.60 7.11
CA SER A 81 0.94 -5.49 6.42
C SER A 81 2.02 -6.02 5.49
N PHE A 82 2.11 -5.39 4.31
CA PHE A 82 3.18 -5.57 3.35
C PHE A 82 4.05 -4.33 3.34
N GLU A 83 5.23 -4.41 3.93
CA GLU A 83 6.25 -3.39 3.77
C GLU A 83 7.09 -3.73 2.54
N VAL A 84 7.10 -2.81 1.58
CA VAL A 84 7.89 -2.95 0.35
C VAL A 84 8.98 -1.90 0.39
N LYS A 85 10.23 -2.36 0.29
CA LYS A 85 11.42 -1.52 0.26
C LYS A 85 12.14 -1.70 -1.07
N GLU A 86 12.42 -0.58 -1.74
CA GLU A 86 13.18 -0.59 -2.99
C GLU A 86 14.67 -0.86 -2.73
N SER A 87 15.35 -1.43 -3.72
CA SER A 87 16.81 -1.47 -3.74
C SER A 87 17.38 -0.23 -4.44
N GLY A 88 18.42 0.40 -3.87
CA GLY A 88 19.14 1.47 -4.55
C GLY A 88 19.66 2.55 -3.60
N ARG A 89 20.19 3.64 -4.17
CA ARG A 89 20.80 4.74 -3.38
C ARG A 89 19.77 5.63 -2.68
N LEU A 90 18.55 5.68 -3.21
CA LEU A 90 17.40 6.36 -2.60
C LEU A 90 16.40 5.27 -2.24
N GLU A 91 16.55 4.70 -1.05
CA GLU A 91 15.67 3.63 -0.56
C GLU A 91 14.30 4.24 -0.23
N ARG A 92 13.32 4.03 -1.12
CA ARG A 92 11.92 4.28 -0.80
C ARG A 92 11.33 3.04 -0.15
N GLU A 93 10.50 3.25 0.84
CA GLU A 93 9.71 2.21 1.47
C GLU A 93 8.27 2.67 1.63
N ASN A 94 7.34 1.71 1.55
CA ASN A 94 5.93 1.98 1.76
C ASN A 94 5.24 0.74 2.33
N THR A 95 4.18 0.95 3.12
CA THR A 95 3.43 -0.12 3.79
C THR A 95 1.97 -0.11 3.36
N SER A 96 1.51 -1.24 2.84
CA SER A 96 0.10 -1.48 2.53
C SER A 96 -0.51 -2.39 3.59
N PHE A 97 -1.75 -2.11 3.99
CA PHE A 97 -2.52 -2.95 4.90
C PHE A 97 -3.55 -3.78 4.14
N ILE A 98 -3.76 -5.02 4.60
CA ILE A 98 -4.75 -5.94 4.05
C ILE A 98 -5.61 -6.41 5.23
N ASP A 99 -6.92 -6.17 5.17
CA ASP A 99 -7.83 -6.65 6.20
C ASP A 99 -7.93 -8.18 6.19
N GLU A 100 -8.26 -8.80 7.34
CA GLU A 100 -8.40 -10.25 7.47
C GLU A 100 -9.32 -10.87 6.40
N ASP A 101 -10.43 -10.20 6.07
CA ASP A 101 -11.41 -10.67 5.09
C ASP A 101 -10.92 -10.58 3.63
N GLU A 102 -9.84 -9.83 3.37
CA GLU A 102 -9.21 -9.75 2.05
C GLU A 102 -8.14 -10.83 1.83
N ILE A 103 -7.61 -11.47 2.88
CA ILE A 103 -6.48 -12.40 2.78
C ILE A 103 -6.78 -13.58 1.82
N ASP A 104 -8.00 -14.13 1.86
CA ASP A 104 -8.40 -15.24 0.98
C ASP A 104 -8.52 -14.82 -0.50
N SER A 105 -8.92 -13.57 -0.75
CA SER A 105 -8.93 -13.04 -2.12
C SER A 105 -7.50 -12.84 -2.64
N LEU A 106 -6.58 -12.37 -1.78
CA LEU A 106 -5.18 -12.18 -2.14
C LEU A 106 -4.47 -13.51 -2.42
N ILE A 107 -4.71 -14.55 -1.61
CA ILE A 107 -4.19 -15.91 -1.85
C ILE A 107 -4.65 -16.44 -3.22
N ARG A 108 -5.94 -16.30 -3.54
CA ARG A 108 -6.47 -16.71 -4.86
C ARG A 108 -5.89 -15.89 -6.02
N GLY A 109 -5.65 -14.60 -5.81
CA GLY A 109 -4.96 -13.74 -6.78
C GLY A 109 -3.54 -14.22 -7.07
N LEU A 110 -2.79 -14.59 -6.02
CA LEU A 110 -1.45 -15.19 -6.15
C LEU A 110 -1.48 -16.54 -6.86
N ASP A 111 -2.46 -17.41 -6.56
CA ASP A 111 -2.64 -18.70 -7.23
C ASP A 111 -2.88 -18.56 -8.75
N TYR A 112 -3.55 -17.48 -9.16
CA TYR A 112 -3.75 -17.18 -10.57
C TYR A 112 -2.46 -16.64 -11.19
N ILE A 113 -1.87 -15.63 -10.54
CA ILE A 113 -0.69 -14.93 -11.04
C ILE A 113 0.52 -15.86 -11.17
N SER A 114 0.71 -16.81 -10.25
CA SER A 114 1.84 -17.76 -10.26
C SER A 114 1.84 -18.71 -11.45
N LYS A 115 0.70 -18.86 -12.13
CA LYS A 115 0.51 -19.75 -13.28
C LYS A 115 0.51 -19.02 -14.63
N ILE A 116 0.74 -17.70 -14.62
CA ILE A 116 0.72 -16.92 -15.84
C ILE A 116 1.96 -17.24 -16.68
N GLU A 117 1.70 -17.65 -17.91
CA GLU A 117 2.71 -17.94 -18.93
C GLU A 117 2.64 -16.91 -20.07
N ARG A 118 3.67 -16.91 -20.93
CA ARG A 118 3.80 -15.94 -22.02
C ARG A 118 2.68 -16.00 -23.05
N ASN A 119 2.04 -17.15 -23.19
CA ASN A 119 0.92 -17.39 -24.10
C ASN A 119 -0.45 -16.96 -23.54
N VAL A 120 -0.49 -16.26 -22.38
CA VAL A 120 -1.74 -15.73 -21.80
C VAL A 120 -2.47 -14.76 -22.75
N THR A 121 -1.74 -14.19 -23.71
CA THR A 121 -2.27 -13.34 -24.77
C THR A 121 -1.52 -13.61 -26.08
N THR A 122 -2.13 -13.24 -27.21
CA THR A 122 -1.51 -13.33 -28.55
C THR A 122 -0.57 -12.15 -28.86
N LEU A 123 -0.52 -11.15 -27.99
CA LEU A 123 0.35 -9.98 -28.13
C LEU A 123 1.77 -10.27 -27.62
N GLY A 124 2.75 -9.50 -28.10
CA GLY A 124 4.16 -9.75 -27.80
C GLY A 124 4.59 -9.51 -26.35
N ASN A 125 3.83 -8.71 -25.59
CA ASN A 125 4.07 -8.45 -24.17
C ASN A 125 2.75 -8.48 -23.40
N PHE A 126 2.82 -8.78 -22.11
CA PHE A 126 1.66 -8.77 -21.23
C PHE A 126 2.00 -8.16 -19.86
N GLU A 127 0.96 -7.67 -19.21
CA GLU A 127 0.93 -7.35 -17.79
C GLU A 127 -0.37 -7.92 -17.21
N ALA A 128 -0.27 -8.57 -16.06
CA ALA A 128 -1.40 -9.03 -15.28
C ALA A 128 -1.24 -8.55 -13.84
N GLN A 129 -2.30 -7.97 -13.28
CA GLN A 129 -2.23 -7.27 -12.01
C GLN A 129 -3.38 -7.64 -11.08
N TYR A 130 -3.03 -7.92 -9.83
CA TYR A 130 -3.96 -8.00 -8.70
C TYR A 130 -3.72 -6.81 -7.77
N LYS A 131 -4.80 -6.20 -7.26
CA LYS A 131 -4.77 -5.03 -6.37
C LYS A 131 -5.68 -5.24 -5.16
N THR A 132 -5.26 -4.74 -4.00
CA THR A 132 -6.08 -4.70 -2.78
C THR A 132 -6.59 -3.29 -2.50
N LYS A 133 -7.48 -3.15 -1.51
CA LYS A 133 -7.97 -1.85 -1.07
C LYS A 133 -6.87 -0.96 -0.52
N GLY A 134 -5.94 -1.51 0.26
CA GLY A 134 -4.81 -0.80 0.88
C GLY A 134 -3.64 -0.51 -0.05
N ASP A 135 -3.89 -0.35 -1.35
CA ASP A 135 -2.89 0.01 -2.38
C ASP A 135 -1.70 -0.97 -2.53
N LEU A 136 -1.86 -2.24 -2.12
CA LEU A 136 -0.93 -3.29 -2.50
C LEU A 136 -1.23 -3.72 -3.94
N SER A 137 -0.19 -3.92 -4.75
CA SER A 137 -0.32 -4.50 -6.08
C SER A 137 0.71 -5.60 -6.32
N MET A 138 0.27 -6.66 -6.98
CA MET A 138 1.11 -7.75 -7.48
C MET A 138 0.95 -7.79 -8.98
N THR A 139 2.05 -7.54 -9.69
CA THR A 139 2.05 -7.37 -11.14
C THR A 139 3.03 -8.34 -11.75
N VAL A 140 2.53 -9.24 -12.60
CA VAL A 140 3.38 -10.09 -13.43
C VAL A 140 3.43 -9.56 -14.84
N PHE A 141 4.64 -9.43 -15.36
CA PHE A 141 4.87 -8.83 -16.66
C PHE A 141 5.98 -9.57 -17.41
N SER A 142 5.89 -9.58 -18.73
CA SER A 142 6.96 -10.05 -19.60
C SER A 142 7.96 -8.93 -19.87
N GLY A 143 9.23 -9.15 -19.53
CA GLY A 143 10.34 -8.29 -19.92
C GLY A 143 10.68 -8.42 -21.41
N SER A 144 11.40 -7.42 -21.92
CA SER A 144 11.84 -7.37 -23.32
C SER A 144 12.67 -8.60 -23.75
N GLY A 145 13.33 -9.28 -22.81
CA GLY A 145 14.19 -10.44 -23.06
C GLY A 145 13.48 -11.80 -23.06
N GLY A 146 12.22 -11.90 -22.62
CA GLY A 146 11.66 -13.22 -22.35
C GLY A 146 11.12 -13.43 -20.96
N GLU A 147 11.83 -12.86 -19.98
CA GLU A 147 11.59 -13.20 -18.60
C GLU A 147 10.22 -12.74 -18.11
N ILE A 148 9.58 -13.62 -17.32
CA ILE A 148 8.38 -13.28 -16.58
C ILE A 148 8.82 -12.90 -15.16
N SER A 149 8.55 -11.67 -14.77
CA SER A 149 8.93 -11.13 -13.46
C SER A 149 7.70 -10.76 -12.64
N LEU A 150 7.84 -10.77 -11.32
CA LEU A 150 6.81 -10.33 -10.37
C LEU A 150 7.25 -9.02 -9.73
N ALA A 151 6.51 -7.93 -9.93
CA ALA A 151 6.63 -6.71 -9.15
C ALA A 151 5.59 -6.72 -8.02
N VAL A 152 6.05 -6.53 -6.79
CA VAL A 152 5.19 -6.23 -5.63
C VAL A 152 5.36 -4.76 -5.31
N SER A 153 4.27 -4.00 -5.31
CA SER A 153 4.33 -2.56 -5.02
C SER A 153 3.32 -2.15 -3.94
N SER A 154 3.72 -1.17 -3.14
CA SER A 154 2.95 -0.65 -2.02
C SER A 154 2.79 0.87 -2.14
N GLY A 155 1.58 1.34 -1.90
CA GLY A 155 1.21 2.76 -1.81
C GLY A 155 0.88 3.43 -3.15
N ARG A 156 0.06 4.48 -3.07
CA ARG A 156 -0.33 5.34 -4.20
C ARG A 156 0.58 6.56 -4.36
N ILE A 157 0.85 7.26 -3.26
CA ILE A 157 1.81 8.38 -3.18
C ILE A 157 3.11 7.83 -2.60
N GLY A 158 4.26 8.16 -3.20
CA GLY A 158 5.54 7.61 -2.75
C GLY A 158 5.60 6.08 -2.91
N LYS A 159 5.01 5.55 -3.99
CA LYS A 159 4.96 4.12 -4.28
C LYS A 159 6.38 3.51 -4.23
N ALA A 160 6.51 2.40 -3.52
CA ALA A 160 7.71 1.58 -3.48
C ALA A 160 7.45 0.23 -4.17
N SER A 161 8.43 -0.24 -4.94
CA SER A 161 8.34 -1.52 -5.68
C SER A 161 9.53 -2.42 -5.43
N ALA A 162 9.28 -3.71 -5.17
CA ALA A 162 10.28 -4.76 -5.18
C ALA A 162 10.03 -5.72 -6.35
N TYR A 163 11.10 -6.09 -7.06
CA TYR A 163 11.03 -7.03 -8.18
C TYR A 163 11.58 -8.39 -7.74
N LEU A 164 10.74 -9.40 -7.88
CA LEU A 164 10.93 -10.77 -7.42
C LEU A 164 10.82 -11.74 -8.61
N LYS A 165 11.22 -13.00 -8.39
CA LYS A 165 10.97 -14.06 -9.37
C LYS A 165 9.50 -14.48 -9.29
N LEU A 166 8.92 -14.96 -10.39
CA LEU A 166 7.55 -15.49 -10.37
C LEU A 166 7.38 -16.61 -9.32
N ALA A 167 8.39 -17.46 -9.16
CA ALA A 167 8.42 -18.52 -8.16
C ALA A 167 8.31 -18.03 -6.71
N ASP A 168 8.64 -16.76 -6.43
CA ASP A 168 8.50 -16.17 -5.10
C ASP A 168 7.03 -15.89 -4.71
N ALA A 169 6.10 -15.92 -5.68
CA ALA A 169 4.66 -15.85 -5.41
C ALA A 169 4.20 -16.96 -4.45
N GLU A 170 4.75 -18.17 -4.57
CA GLU A 170 4.40 -19.31 -3.70
C GLU A 170 4.86 -19.09 -2.26
N LYS A 171 6.01 -18.41 -2.06
CA LYS A 171 6.48 -18.04 -0.72
C LYS A 171 5.51 -17.06 -0.06
N ILE A 172 5.09 -16.03 -0.80
CA ILE A 172 4.13 -15.04 -0.30
C ILE A 172 2.79 -15.72 0.05
N ARG A 173 2.30 -16.60 -0.82
CA ARG A 173 1.10 -17.41 -0.58
C ARG A 173 1.20 -18.25 0.70
N THR A 174 2.35 -18.88 0.92
CA THR A 174 2.63 -19.67 2.13
C THR A 174 2.59 -18.79 3.37
N PHE A 175 3.26 -17.63 3.34
CA PHE A 175 3.23 -16.67 4.44
C PHE A 175 1.81 -16.15 4.75
N LEU A 176 0.98 -15.91 3.73
CA LEU A 176 -0.41 -15.51 3.95
C LEU A 176 -1.25 -16.63 4.60
N SER A 177 -1.00 -17.88 4.22
CA SER A 177 -1.66 -19.04 4.83
C SER A 177 -1.27 -19.21 6.30
N GLU A 178 0.02 -19.01 6.61
CA GLU A 178 0.52 -19.00 7.98
C GLU A 178 -0.06 -17.82 8.79
N ALA A 179 -0.11 -16.62 8.19
CA ALA A 179 -0.69 -15.44 8.81
C ALA A 179 -2.15 -15.67 9.26
N LYS A 180 -2.97 -16.35 8.45
CA LYS A 180 -4.34 -16.74 8.85
C LYS A 180 -4.36 -17.62 10.09
N SER A 181 -3.43 -18.57 10.18
CA SER A 181 -3.30 -19.45 11.36
C SER A 181 -2.92 -18.64 12.60
N VAL A 182 -1.98 -17.70 12.48
CA VAL A 182 -1.57 -16.81 13.57
C VAL A 182 -2.72 -15.90 14.02
N ILE A 183 -3.45 -15.28 13.09
CA ILE A 183 -4.63 -14.45 13.38
C ILE A 183 -5.70 -15.28 14.12
N SER A 184 -5.96 -16.50 13.66
CA SER A 184 -6.95 -17.39 14.29
C SER A 184 -6.57 -17.73 15.74
N LYS A 185 -5.27 -17.99 15.99
CA LYS A 185 -4.76 -18.23 17.35
C LYS A 185 -4.85 -16.97 18.23
N ALA A 186 -4.48 -15.81 17.69
CA ALA A 186 -4.56 -14.54 18.43
C ALA A 186 -6.01 -14.22 18.85
N LYS A 187 -6.98 -14.44 17.95
CA LYS A 187 -8.42 -14.28 18.25
C LYS A 187 -8.93 -15.26 19.31
N ALA A 188 -8.38 -16.47 19.36
CA ALA A 188 -8.73 -17.45 20.38
C ALA A 188 -8.16 -17.09 21.76
N ALA A 189 -6.95 -16.53 21.81
CA ALA A 189 -6.29 -16.11 23.05
C ALA A 189 -6.81 -14.78 23.62
N GLY A 190 -7.40 -13.94 22.78
CA GLY A 190 -8.01 -12.65 23.16
C GLY A 190 -9.47 -12.71 23.61
N LYS A 191 -10.06 -13.92 23.68
CA LYS A 191 -11.38 -14.16 24.30
C LYS A 191 -11.23 -14.42 25.78
#